data_AF-A0AAU1RZP7-F1
#
_entry.id   AF-A0AAU1RZP7-F1
#
_cell.length_a   1.000
_cell.length_b   1.000
_cell.length_c   1.000
_cell.angle_alpha   90.00
_cell.angle_beta   90.00
_cell.angle_gamma   90.00
#
_symmetry.space_group_name_H-M   'P 1'
#
loop_
_entity.id
_entity.type
_entity.pdbx_description
1 polymer ?
#
loop_
_entity_poly.entity_id
_entity_poly.type
_entity_poly.pdbx_seq_one_letter_code
_entity_poly.pdbx_strand_id
1 'polypeptide(L)'
;MAITTSVGLALLVAVGALTHQMVLVPPLAATMAIVTATPASPLAQPRHVIGGHMLSCLVCFTVLALGWHGPWAAVVACGIACGLVLALKAAHPPAMATAVMIMLTDPPATRFVPLLAAGAVLLVMVQMVSARLQREVYPTSWW
;
A
#
# COMPACT_ATOMS: atom_id res chain seq x y z
N MET A 1 9.50 6.29 -16.21
CA MET A 1 9.65 6.05 -14.75
C MET A 1 9.35 7.30 -13.93
N ALA A 2 10.24 8.30 -13.84
CA ALA A 2 10.03 9.47 -12.96
C ALA A 2 8.73 10.26 -13.21
N ILE A 3 8.32 10.43 -14.47
CA ILE A 3 7.06 11.09 -14.83
C ILE A 3 5.87 10.29 -14.28
N THR A 4 5.82 8.97 -14.50
CA THR A 4 4.77 8.08 -14.01
C THR A 4 4.66 8.13 -12.49
N THR A 5 5.81 8.11 -11.78
CA THR A 5 5.84 8.25 -10.33
C THR A 5 5.24 9.59 -9.91
N SER A 6 5.70 10.69 -10.51
CA SER A 6 5.23 12.04 -10.20
C SER A 6 3.72 12.20 -10.42
N VAL A 7 3.19 11.65 -11.51
CA VAL A 7 1.75 11.62 -11.79
C VAL A 7 1.00 10.83 -10.73
N GLY A 8 1.47 9.63 -10.37
CA GLY A 8 0.86 8.82 -9.32
C GLY A 8 0.79 9.56 -7.97
N LEU A 9 1.91 10.17 -7.55
CA LEU A 9 1.95 10.93 -6.29
C LEU A 9 1.08 12.19 -6.34
N ALA A 10 1.05 12.90 -7.47
CA ALA A 10 0.19 14.07 -7.66
C ALA A 10 -1.30 13.70 -7.58
N LEU A 11 -1.69 12.55 -8.13
CA LEU A 11 -3.06 12.05 -8.04
C LEU A 11 -3.44 11.69 -6.59
N LEU A 12 -2.53 11.11 -5.81
CA LEU A 12 -2.77 10.90 -4.37
C LEU A 12 -2.99 12.22 -3.64
N VAL A 13 -2.19 13.26 -3.94
CA VAL A 13 -2.39 14.61 -3.37
C VAL A 13 -3.72 15.20 -3.79
N ALA A 14 -4.13 15.06 -5.05
CA ALA A 14 -5.41 15.54 -5.54
C ALA A 14 -6.59 14.87 -4.82
N VAL A 15 -6.56 13.56 -4.64
CA VAL A 15 -7.57 12.82 -3.85
C VAL A 15 -7.59 13.33 -2.41
N GLY A 16 -6.43 13.54 -1.80
CA GLY A 16 -6.32 14.10 -0.45
C GLY A 16 -6.91 15.51 -0.33
N ALA A 17 -6.65 16.38 -1.31
CA ALA A 17 -7.20 17.73 -1.35
C ALA A 17 -8.73 17.73 -1.48
N LEU A 18 -9.29 16.86 -2.33
CA LEU A 18 -10.74 16.73 -2.53
C LEU A 18 -11.46 16.13 -1.32
N THR A 19 -10.78 15.30 -0.53
CA THR A 19 -11.36 14.62 0.63
C THR A 19 -11.03 15.30 1.96
N HIS A 20 -10.18 16.34 1.95
CA HIS A 20 -9.58 16.94 3.14
C HIS A 20 -8.86 15.91 4.03
N GLN A 21 -8.14 14.97 3.42
CA GLN A 21 -7.40 13.90 4.10
C GLN A 21 -5.97 13.79 3.55
N MET A 22 -5.05 13.23 4.33
CA MET A 22 -3.70 12.93 3.86
C MET A 22 -3.67 11.53 3.24
N VAL A 23 -3.62 11.47 1.91
CA VAL A 23 -3.57 10.20 1.15
C VAL A 23 -2.17 9.88 0.66
N LEU A 24 -1.35 10.90 0.36
CA LEU A 24 0.07 10.70 0.12
C LEU A 24 0.78 10.36 1.43
N VAL A 25 0.90 9.06 1.69
CA VAL A 25 1.59 8.52 2.86
C VAL A 25 2.87 7.78 2.44
N PRO A 26 3.90 7.69 3.31
CA PRO A 26 5.17 7.05 2.96
C PRO A 26 5.02 5.63 2.34
N PRO A 27 4.11 4.76 2.82
CA PRO A 27 3.90 3.45 2.21
C PRO A 27 3.47 3.53 0.73
N LEU A 28 2.49 4.37 0.40
CA LEU A 28 2.00 4.52 -0.98
C LEU A 28 3.05 5.19 -1.89
N ALA A 29 3.84 6.12 -1.35
CA ALA A 29 4.95 6.69 -2.11
C ALA A 29 5.99 5.62 -2.48
N ALA A 30 6.36 4.75 -1.54
CA ALA A 30 7.26 3.63 -1.77
C ALA A 30 6.66 2.58 -2.73
N THR A 31 5.36 2.31 -2.64
CA THR A 31 4.62 1.49 -3.61
C THR A 31 4.78 2.03 -5.02
N MET A 32 4.54 3.32 -5.24
CA MET A 32 4.68 3.90 -6.58
C MET A 32 6.10 3.79 -7.10
N ALA A 33 7.10 4.02 -6.25
CA ALA A 33 8.51 3.88 -6.62
C ALA A 33 8.83 2.45 -7.09
N ILE A 34 8.43 1.42 -6.34
CA ILE A 34 8.70 0.01 -6.70
C ILE A 34 7.93 -0.40 -7.95
N VAL A 35 6.64 -0.06 -8.03
CA VAL A 35 5.77 -0.43 -9.15
C VAL A 35 6.27 0.19 -10.46
N THR A 36 6.75 1.44 -10.42
CA THR A 36 7.34 2.09 -11.60
C THR A 36 8.75 1.61 -11.93
N ALA A 37 9.58 1.32 -10.93
CA ALA A 37 10.97 0.91 -11.15
C ALA A 37 11.08 -0.56 -11.59
N THR A 38 10.16 -1.41 -11.14
CA THR A 38 10.20 -2.87 -11.34
C THR A 38 8.83 -3.45 -11.71
N PRO A 39 8.18 -2.99 -12.79
CA PRO A 39 6.80 -3.38 -13.11
C PRO A 39 6.63 -4.89 -13.37
N ALA A 40 7.66 -5.57 -13.89
CA ALA A 40 7.64 -7.02 -14.11
C ALA A 40 7.84 -7.85 -12.82
N SER A 41 8.22 -7.22 -11.71
CA SER A 41 8.45 -7.92 -10.44
C SER A 41 7.14 -8.52 -9.91
N PRO A 42 7.16 -9.76 -9.36
CA PRO A 42 6.02 -10.30 -8.65
C PRO A 42 5.51 -9.35 -7.55
N LEU A 43 6.41 -8.70 -6.82
CA LEU A 43 6.09 -7.81 -5.69
C LEU A 43 5.39 -6.51 -6.12
N ALA A 44 5.47 -6.16 -7.40
CA ALA A 44 4.81 -4.99 -7.99
C ALA A 44 3.44 -5.31 -8.59
N GLN A 45 3.03 -6.59 -8.63
CA GLN A 45 1.76 -7.00 -9.22
C GLN A 45 0.56 -6.56 -8.34
N PRO A 46 -0.62 -6.30 -8.95
CA PRO A 46 -1.78 -5.73 -8.27
C PRO A 46 -2.18 -6.46 -6.98
N ARG A 47 -2.17 -7.80 -6.99
CA ARG A 47 -2.51 -8.59 -5.80
C ARG A 47 -1.60 -8.35 -4.61
N HIS A 48 -0.31 -8.12 -4.86
CA HIS A 48 0.68 -7.93 -3.80
C HIS A 48 0.56 -6.51 -3.27
N VAL A 49 0.41 -5.52 -4.15
CA VAL A 49 0.18 -4.13 -3.78
C VAL A 49 -1.08 -4.03 -2.91
N ILE A 50 -2.24 -4.40 -3.44
CA ILE A 50 -3.52 -4.23 -2.75
C ILE A 50 -3.61 -5.19 -1.57
N GLY A 51 -3.35 -6.47 -1.79
CA GLY A 51 -3.44 -7.51 -0.77
C GLY A 51 -2.46 -7.28 0.38
N GLY A 52 -1.21 -6.91 0.09
CA GLY A 52 -0.22 -6.59 1.11
C GLY A 52 -0.70 -5.48 2.03
N HIS A 53 -1.09 -4.32 1.47
CA HIS A 53 -1.60 -3.19 2.26
C HIS A 53 -2.84 -3.56 3.08
N MET A 54 -3.80 -4.28 2.50
CA MET A 54 -5.05 -4.63 3.17
C MET A 54 -4.86 -5.68 4.27
N LEU A 55 -4.00 -6.68 4.06
CA LEU A 55 -3.66 -7.66 5.09
C LEU A 55 -2.90 -7.01 6.25
N SER A 56 -1.96 -6.12 5.97
CA SER A 56 -1.28 -5.34 7.01
C SER A 56 -2.26 -4.46 7.79
N CYS A 57 -3.22 -3.80 7.12
CA CYS A 57 -4.27 -3.05 7.80
C CYS A 57 -5.12 -3.93 8.72
N LEU A 58 -5.58 -5.07 8.19
CA LEU A 58 -6.43 -6.00 8.93
C LEU A 58 -5.75 -6.42 10.24
N VAL A 59 -4.49 -6.84 10.17
CA VAL A 59 -3.74 -7.26 11.36
C VAL A 59 -3.58 -6.11 12.34
N CYS A 60 -3.09 -4.95 11.90
CA CYS A 60 -2.80 -3.84 12.82
C CYS A 60 -4.06 -3.27 13.48
N PHE A 61 -5.15 -3.08 12.73
CA PHE A 61 -6.41 -2.63 13.33
C PHE A 61 -7.03 -3.68 14.25
N THR A 62 -6.83 -4.97 13.99
CA THR A 62 -7.24 -6.02 14.92
C THR A 62 -6.47 -5.92 16.24
N VAL A 63 -5.15 -5.74 16.17
CA VAL A 63 -4.30 -5.57 17.37
C VAL A 63 -4.71 -4.32 18.17
N LEU A 64 -4.93 -3.19 17.50
CA LEU A 64 -5.40 -1.96 18.15
C LEU A 64 -6.81 -2.14 18.76
N ALA A 65 -7.73 -2.81 18.07
CA ALA A 65 -9.07 -3.11 18.59
C ALA A 65 -9.06 -4.03 19.82
N LEU A 66 -8.02 -4.85 19.98
CA LEU A 66 -7.78 -5.65 21.20
C LEU A 66 -7.18 -4.82 22.36
N GLY A 67 -6.96 -3.52 22.17
CA GLY A 67 -6.43 -2.61 23.18
C GLY A 67 -4.90 -2.63 23.29
N TRP A 68 -4.18 -3.25 22.36
CA TRP A 68 -2.72 -3.35 22.41
C TRP A 68 -2.06 -2.16 21.73
N HIS A 69 -1.25 -1.42 22.50
CA HIS A 69 -0.60 -0.19 22.04
C HIS A 69 0.90 -0.18 22.36
N GLY A 70 1.62 0.76 21.73
CA GLY A 70 3.04 1.00 21.99
C GLY A 70 3.99 0.13 21.16
N PRO A 71 5.31 0.29 21.36
CA PRO A 71 6.33 -0.27 20.48
C PRO A 71 6.34 -1.80 20.46
N TRP A 72 6.06 -2.45 21.60
CA TRP A 72 5.99 -3.91 21.65
C TRP A 72 4.76 -4.47 20.92
N ALA A 73 3.61 -3.80 21.03
CA ALA A 73 2.43 -4.16 20.23
C ALA A 73 2.71 -3.99 18.74
N ALA A 74 3.46 -2.95 18.35
CA ALA A 74 3.87 -2.73 16.97
C ALA A 74 4.76 -3.87 16.45
N VAL A 75 5.72 -4.35 17.24
CA VAL A 75 6.56 -5.51 16.88
C VAL A 75 5.70 -6.75 16.63
N VAL A 76 4.78 -7.06 17.54
CA VAL A 76 3.87 -8.22 17.41
C VAL A 76 2.99 -8.08 16.17
N ALA A 77 2.34 -6.93 16.00
CA ALA A 77 1.47 -6.66 14.85
C ALA A 77 2.23 -6.77 13.53
N CYS A 78 3.43 -6.18 13.45
CA CYS A 78 4.27 -6.26 12.25
C CYS A 78 4.74 -7.70 11.98
N GLY A 79 5.11 -8.45 13.02
CA GLY A 79 5.48 -9.86 12.89
C GLY A 79 4.34 -10.72 12.33
N ILE A 80 3.12 -10.55 12.88
CA ILE A 80 1.92 -11.24 12.39
C ILE A 80 1.60 -10.81 10.96
N ALA A 81 1.64 -9.51 10.67
CA ALA A 81 1.37 -8.98 9.33
C ALA A 81 2.36 -9.54 8.30
N CYS A 82 3.66 -9.58 8.63
CA CYS A 82 4.71 -10.16 7.80
C CYS A 82 4.44 -11.65 7.53
N GLY A 83 4.17 -12.44 8.58
CA GLY A 83 3.82 -13.86 8.43
C GLY A 83 2.61 -14.08 7.54
N LEU A 84 1.57 -13.27 7.71
CA LEU A 84 0.33 -13.37 6.95
C LEU A 84 0.51 -13.04 5.46
N VAL A 85 1.22 -11.95 5.13
CA VAL A 85 1.47 -11.58 3.72
C VAL A 85 2.37 -12.60 3.02
N LEU A 86 3.31 -13.22 3.74
CA LEU A 86 4.13 -14.30 3.21
C LEU A 86 3.30 -15.57 2.99
N ALA A 87 2.48 -15.97 3.96
CA ALA A 87 1.62 -17.15 3.87
C ALA A 87 0.61 -17.04 2.71
N LEU A 88 0.01 -15.85 2.53
CA LEU A 88 -0.96 -15.58 1.48
C LEU A 88 -0.33 -15.17 0.14
N LYS A 89 1.01 -15.25 0.00
CA LYS A 89 1.75 -14.88 -1.21
C LYS A 89 1.40 -13.46 -1.71
N ALA A 90 1.20 -12.54 -0.78
CA ALA A 90 0.87 -11.13 -0.99
C ALA A 90 1.99 -10.20 -0.51
N ALA A 91 3.23 -10.70 -0.49
CA ALA A 91 4.39 -9.94 -0.07
C ALA A 91 4.55 -8.66 -0.92
N HIS A 92 4.50 -7.51 -0.24
CA HIS A 92 4.75 -6.21 -0.82
C HIS A 92 5.49 -5.38 0.25
N PRO A 93 6.81 -5.17 0.14
CA PRO A 93 7.58 -4.55 1.21
C PRO A 93 7.02 -3.20 1.72
N PRO A 94 6.45 -2.30 0.88
CA PRO A 94 5.77 -1.09 1.36
C PRO A 94 4.58 -1.33 2.28
N ALA A 95 3.94 -2.51 2.23
CA ALA A 95 2.89 -2.87 3.18
C ALA A 95 3.40 -2.99 4.63
N MET A 96 4.67 -3.37 4.83
CA MET A 96 5.26 -3.35 6.16
C MET A 96 5.37 -1.93 6.72
N ALA A 97 5.66 -0.94 5.88
CA ALA A 97 5.61 0.47 6.29
C ALA A 97 4.17 0.90 6.64
N THR A 98 3.16 0.30 6.02
CA THR A 98 1.75 0.52 6.41
C THR A 98 1.47 0.00 7.80
N ALA A 99 1.91 -1.22 8.11
CA ALA A 99 1.72 -1.83 9.43
C ALA A 99 2.34 -0.96 10.53
N VAL A 100 3.60 -0.53 10.34
CA VAL A 100 4.30 0.35 11.28
C VAL A 100 3.57 1.68 11.43
N MET A 101 3.16 2.31 10.32
CA MET A 101 2.48 3.60 10.36
C MET A 101 1.15 3.53 11.14
N ILE A 102 0.34 2.48 10.93
CA ILE A 102 -0.92 2.29 11.67
C ILE A 102 -0.63 2.16 13.17
N MET A 103 0.31 1.31 13.56
CA MET A 103 0.61 1.07 14.98
C MET A 103 1.20 2.29 15.70
N LEU A 104 1.87 3.19 14.97
CA LEU A 104 2.48 4.39 15.53
C LEU A 104 1.54 5.61 15.56
N THR A 105 0.65 5.71 14.58
CA THR A 105 -0.19 6.91 14.41
C THR A 105 -1.65 6.70 14.81
N ASP A 106 -2.06 5.44 15.02
CA ASP A 106 -3.43 5.03 15.36
C ASP A 106 -4.50 5.83 14.60
N PRO A 107 -4.46 5.84 13.25
CA PRO A 107 -5.36 6.66 12.48
C PRO A 107 -6.78 6.07 12.53
N PRO A 108 -7.83 6.89 12.41
CA PRO A 108 -9.21 6.40 12.41
C PRO A 108 -9.43 5.42 11.25
N ALA A 109 -9.68 4.15 11.58
CA ALA A 109 -9.83 3.04 10.62
C ALA A 109 -10.87 3.35 9.53
N THR A 110 -11.97 4.00 9.90
CA THR A 110 -13.09 4.38 9.02
C THR A 110 -12.68 5.28 7.88
N ARG A 111 -11.61 6.08 8.04
CA ARG A 111 -11.06 6.93 6.98
C ARG A 111 -9.81 6.32 6.36
N PHE A 112 -8.94 5.76 7.18
CA PHE A 112 -7.63 5.28 6.74
C PHE A 112 -7.73 4.10 5.77
N VAL A 113 -8.52 3.08 6.12
CA VAL A 113 -8.66 1.85 5.30
C VAL A 113 -9.18 2.14 3.89
N PRO A 114 -10.32 2.85 3.69
CA PRO A 114 -10.82 3.10 2.34
C PRO A 114 -9.88 4.00 1.53
N LEU A 115 -9.22 4.99 2.13
CA LEU A 115 -8.27 5.85 1.43
C LEU A 115 -7.00 5.12 1.02
N LEU A 116 -6.48 4.23 1.88
CA LEU A 116 -5.33 3.40 1.53
C LEU A 116 -5.69 2.43 0.41
N ALA A 117 -6.86 1.78 0.46
CA ALA A 117 -7.33 0.89 -0.59
C ALA A 117 -7.49 1.64 -1.92
N ALA A 118 -8.16 2.80 -1.90
CA ALA A 118 -8.33 3.65 -3.07
C ALA A 118 -6.97 4.13 -3.63
N GLY A 119 -6.05 4.53 -2.75
CA GLY A 119 -4.69 4.91 -3.13
C GLY A 119 -3.93 3.77 -3.79
N ALA A 120 -3.92 2.58 -3.19
CA ALA A 120 -3.26 1.40 -3.75
C ALA A 120 -3.83 1.03 -5.14
N VAL A 121 -5.15 1.03 -5.29
CA VAL A 121 -5.82 0.79 -6.59
C VAL A 121 -5.45 1.87 -7.59
N LEU A 122 -5.46 3.15 -7.19
CA LEU A 122 -5.10 4.27 -8.05
C LEU A 122 -3.67 4.11 -8.58
N LEU A 123 -2.70 3.75 -7.73
CA LEU A 123 -1.32 3.56 -8.17
C LEU A 123 -1.17 2.40 -9.16
N VAL A 124 -1.87 1.29 -8.94
CA VAL A 124 -1.93 0.18 -9.89
C VAL A 124 -2.50 0.66 -11.23
N MET A 125 -3.59 1.42 -11.22
CA MET A 125 -4.21 1.97 -12.43
C MET A 125 -3.28 2.93 -13.18
N VAL A 126 -2.55 3.79 -12.46
CA VAL A 126 -1.54 4.68 -13.05
C VAL A 126 -0.45 3.87 -13.75
N GLN A 127 0.04 2.79 -13.12
CA GLN A 127 1.03 1.93 -13.77
C GLN A 127 0.45 1.19 -14.97
N MET A 128 -0.80 0.70 -14.91
CA MET A 128 -1.47 0.06 -16.06
C MET A 128 -1.57 1.01 -17.26
N VAL A 129 -1.91 2.28 -17.03
CA VAL A 129 -1.94 3.29 -18.08
C VAL A 129 -0.54 3.57 -18.63
N SER A 130 0.46 3.74 -17.75
CA SER A 130 1.85 3.95 -18.16
C SER A 130 2.39 2.80 -19.01
N ALA A 131 2.13 1.56 -18.61
CA ALA A 131 2.58 0.37 -19.32
C ALA A 131 1.96 0.30 -20.73
N ARG A 132 0.67 0.62 -20.88
CA ARG A 132 0.03 0.71 -22.21
C ARG A 132 0.68 1.76 -23.10
N LEU A 133 1.02 2.94 -22.55
CA LEU A 133 1.70 4.01 -23.29
C LEU A 133 3.13 3.62 -23.69
N GLN A 134 3.83 2.88 -22.83
CA GLN A 134 5.21 2.40 -23.05
C GLN A 134 5.27 1.07 -23.80
N ARG A 135 4.11 0.49 -24.17
CA ARG A 135 3.99 -0.86 -24.77
C ARG A 135 4.65 -1.96 -23.93
N GLU A 136 4.65 -1.78 -22.61
CA GLU A 136 5.08 -2.78 -21.63
C GLU A 136 3.90 -3.67 -21.21
N VAL A 137 4.20 -4.88 -20.75
CA VAL A 137 3.20 -5.82 -20.22
C VAL A 137 3.10 -5.61 -18.71
N TYR A 138 2.03 -4.94 -18.27
CA TYR A 138 1.65 -4.85 -16.87
C TYR A 138 0.12 -4.81 -16.72
N PRO A 139 -0.46 -5.60 -15.79
CA PRO A 139 0.21 -6.59 -14.94
C PRO A 139 0.63 -7.84 -15.72
N THR A 140 1.68 -8.53 -15.24
CA THR A 140 2.12 -9.84 -15.75
C THR A 140 1.37 -10.99 -15.09
N SER A 141 0.89 -10.80 -13.85
CA SER A 141 -0.04 -11.72 -13.20
C SER A 141 -0.98 -10.97 -12.26
N TRP A 142 -2.22 -11.46 -12.16
CA TRP A 142 -3.19 -11.01 -11.16
C TRP A 142 -3.24 -11.93 -9.95
N TRP A 143 -2.80 -13.18 -10.11
CA TRP A 143 -2.79 -14.26 -9.12
C TRP A 143 -1.49 -15.07 -9.26
#